data_AF-A0A3S9VJ57-F1
#
_entry.id   AF-A0A3S9VJ57-F1
#
_cell.length_a   1.000
_cell.length_b   1.000
_cell.length_c   1.000
_cell.angle_alpha   90.00
_cell.angle_beta   90.00
_cell.angle_gamma   90.00
#
_symmetry.space_group_name_H-M   'P 1'
#
loop_
_entity.id
_entity.type
_entity.pdbx_description
1 polymer ?
#
loop_
_entity_poly.entity_id
_entity_poly.type
_entity_poly.pdbx_seq_one_letter_code
_entity_poly.pdbx_strand_id
1 'polypeptide(L)' 'MSDTVVISAERFETLKNALPAITREHLTRIYGISETTWTKLRRGEPIKRNTWERMQARLARVLPGA' A
#
# COMPACT_ATOMS: atom_id res chain seq x y z
N MET A 1 -9.72 -19.25 5.27
CA MET A 1 -8.69 -19.31 4.22
C MET A 1 -7.93 -18.00 4.24
N SER A 2 -6.60 -18.04 4.42
CA SER A 2 -5.77 -16.84 4.55
C SER A 2 -5.49 -16.25 3.17
N ASP A 3 -6.42 -15.44 2.67
CA ASP A 3 -6.28 -14.80 1.36
C ASP A 3 -5.22 -13.70 1.43
N THR A 4 -4.07 -13.92 0.78
CA THR A 4 -2.93 -13.00 0.77
C THR A 4 -2.56 -12.62 -0.66
N VAL A 5 -2.02 -11.42 -0.80
CA VAL A 5 -1.56 -10.85 -2.08
C VAL A 5 -0.09 -10.50 -1.93
N VAL A 6 0.70 -10.94 -2.91
CA VAL A 6 2.07 -10.47 -3.13
C VAL A 6 2.01 -9.46 -4.28
N ILE A 7 2.62 -8.30 -4.10
CA ILE A 7 2.74 -7.32 -5.18
C ILE A 7 4.15 -7.36 -5.78
N SER A 8 4.24 -7.12 -7.08
CA SER A 8 5.52 -7.00 -7.77
C SER A 8 6.27 -5.72 -7.38
N ALA A 9 7.59 -5.72 -7.57
CA ALA A 9 8.43 -4.55 -7.34
C ALA A 9 7.99 -3.33 -8.16
N GLU A 10 7.53 -3.53 -9.41
CA GLU A 10 7.01 -2.46 -10.26
C GLU A 10 5.77 -1.78 -9.66
N ARG A 11 4.86 -2.60 -9.11
CA ARG A 11 3.65 -2.10 -8.45
C ARG A 11 3.99 -1.38 -7.15
N PHE A 12 5.01 -1.85 -6.43
CA PHE A 12 5.55 -1.17 -5.26
C PHE A 12 6.17 0.19 -5.62
N GLU A 13 6.98 0.27 -6.68
CA GLU A 13 7.55 1.56 -7.13
C GLU A 13 6.48 2.55 -7.55
N THR A 14 5.39 2.09 -8.19
CA THR A 14 4.24 2.94 -8.50
C THR A 14 3.61 3.54 -7.23
N LEU A 15 3.39 2.71 -6.21
CA LEU A 15 2.87 3.16 -4.91
C LEU A 15 3.83 4.11 -4.20
N LYS A 16 5.14 3.87 -4.32
CA LYS A 16 6.17 4.69 -3.73
C LYS A 16 6.25 6.05 -4.41
N ASN A 17 6.14 6.11 -5.73
CA ASN A 17 6.13 7.36 -6.50
C ASN A 17 4.88 8.20 -6.23
N ALA A 18 3.76 7.56 -5.87
CA ALA A 18 2.54 8.28 -5.45
C ALA A 18 2.65 8.88 -4.03
N LEU A 19 3.65 8.48 -3.23
CA LEU A 19 3.90 9.08 -1.92
C LEU A 19 4.80 10.31 -2.03
N PRO A 20 4.41 11.47 -1.46
CA PRO A 20 5.31 12.62 -1.39
C PRO A 20 6.51 12.37 -0.45
N ALA A 21 6.31 11.56 0.59
CA ALA A 21 7.38 11.11 1.48
C ALA A 21 7.00 9.75 2.12
N ILE A 22 7.99 8.87 2.28
CA ILE A 22 7.82 7.55 2.92
C ILE A 22 7.94 7.73 4.44
N THR A 23 6.94 8.36 5.06
CA THR A 23 6.83 8.46 6.52
C THR A 23 5.63 7.68 7.03
N ARG A 24 5.67 7.27 8.30
CA ARG A 24 4.55 6.60 8.98
C ARG A 24 3.23 7.33 8.81
N GLU A 25 3.27 8.65 8.92
CA GLU A 25 2.09 9.50 8.82
C GLU A 25 1.51 9.46 7.40
N HIS A 26 2.34 9.60 6.36
CA HIS A 26 1.88 9.50 4.97
C HIS A 26 1.35 8.11 4.63
N LEU A 27 2.02 7.04 5.09
CA LEU A 27 1.55 5.65 4.90
C LEU A 27 0.18 5.43 5.55
N THR A 28 -0.02 5.93 6.76
CA THR A 28 -1.31 5.81 7.47
C THR A 28 -2.37 6.70 6.83
N ARG A 29 -2.02 7.93 6.45
CA ARG A 29 -2.95 8.92 5.89
C ARG A 29 -3.42 8.52 4.50
N ILE A 30 -2.51 8.15 3.60
CA ILE A 30 -2.77 7.84 2.19
C ILE A 30 -3.25 6.39 2.04
N TYR A 31 -2.51 5.43 2.59
CA TYR A 31 -2.75 4.01 2.37
C TYR A 31 -3.49 3.32 3.52
N GLY A 32 -3.54 3.90 4.71
CA GLY A 32 -4.19 3.28 5.87
C GLY A 32 -3.43 2.06 6.39
N ILE A 33 -2.12 1.98 6.12
CA ILE A 33 -1.27 0.86 6.52
C ILE A 33 -0.14 1.33 7.45
N SER A 34 0.34 0.40 8.27
CA SER A 34 1.51 0.61 9.12
C SER A 34 2.80 0.50 8.31
N GLU A 35 3.89 1.09 8.82
CA GLU A 35 5.25 0.92 8.29
C GLU A 35 5.65 -0.54 8.16
N THR A 36 5.21 -1.40 9.08
CA THR A 36 5.49 -2.84 9.02
C THR A 36 4.88 -3.47 7.77
N THR A 37 3.63 -3.12 7.41
CA THR A 37 3.00 -3.59 6.17
C THR A 37 3.71 -3.02 4.94
N TRP A 38 4.14 -1.76 4.98
CA TRP A 38 4.91 -1.16 3.89
C TRP A 38 6.26 -1.85 3.67
N THR A 39 6.98 -2.17 4.74
CA THR A 39 8.23 -2.93 4.66
C THR A 39 7.99 -4.32 4.08
N LYS A 40 6.88 -4.98 4.42
CA LYS A 40 6.50 -6.27 3.80
C LYS A 40 6.30 -6.13 2.29
N LEU A 41 5.57 -5.10 1.86
CA LEU A 41 5.38 -4.80 0.44
C LEU A 41 6.72 -4.58 -0.28
N ARG A 42 7.64 -3.82 0.34
CA ARG A 42 8.99 -3.59 -0.18
C ARG A 42 9.80 -4.88 -0.34
N ARG A 43 9.64 -5.82 0.59
CA ARG A 43 10.34 -7.11 0.59
C ARG A 43 9.69 -8.16 -0.33
N GLY A 44 8.54 -7.85 -0.93
CA GLY A 44 7.76 -8.83 -1.70
C GLY A 44 7.09 -9.88 -0.82
N GLU A 45 6.84 -9.57 0.46
CA GLU A 45 6.16 -10.47 1.37
C GLU A 45 4.63 -10.44 1.17
N PRO A 46 3.96 -11.58 1.37
CA PRO A 46 2.51 -11.66 1.28
C PRO A 46 1.83 -10.83 2.38
N ILE A 47 0.90 -9.96 1.96
CA ILE A 47 0.02 -9.21 2.87
C ILE A 47 -1.42 -9.73 2.75
N LYS A 48 -2.27 -9.50 3.75
CA LYS A 48 -3.68 -9.90 3.67
C LYS A 48 -4.39 -9.18 2.51
N ARG A 49 -5.15 -9.91 1.69
CA ARG A 49 -5.95 -9.35 0.59
C ARG A 49 -6.87 -8.24 1.07
N ASN A 50 -7.50 -8.42 2.23
CA ASN A 50 -8.36 -7.39 2.82
C ASN A 50 -7.61 -6.08 3.13
N THR A 51 -6.34 -6.14 3.55
CA THR A 51 -5.50 -4.94 3.74
C THR A 51 -5.23 -4.26 2.40
N TRP A 52 -4.93 -5.05 1.37
CA TRP A 52 -4.71 -4.56 0.01
C TRP A 52 -5.95 -3.88 -0.59
N GLU A 53 -7.13 -4.49 -0.43
CA GLU A 53 -8.40 -3.91 -0.89
C GLU A 53 -8.73 -2.59 -0.19
N ARG A 54 -8.58 -2.52 1.13
CA ARG A 54 -8.77 -1.27 1.89
C ARG A 54 -7.82 -0.18 1.43
N MET A 55 -6.56 -0.53 1.20
CA MET A 55 -5.54 0.39 0.70
C MET A 55 -5.92 0.95 -0.67
N GLN A 56 -6.33 0.09 -1.62
CA GLN A 56 -6.79 0.53 -2.95
C GLN A 56 -8.05 1.41 -2.85
N ALA A 57 -9.04 1.02 -2.04
CA ALA A 57 -10.25 1.80 -1.83
C ALA A 57 -9.95 3.18 -1.22
N ARG A 58 -8.93 3.27 -0.35
CA ARG A 58 -8.48 4.52 0.23
C ARG A 58 -7.71 5.38 -0.78
N LEU A 59 -6.82 4.77 -1.55
CA LEU A 59 -6.08 5.45 -2.61
C LEU A 59 -7.04 6.08 -3.63
N ALA A 60 -8.07 5.34 -4.05
CA ALA A 60 -9.11 5.83 -4.97
C ALA A 60 -9.89 7.04 -4.41
N ARG A 61 -10.01 7.16 -3.07
CA ARG A 61 -10.63 8.33 -2.42
C ARG A 61 -9.67 9.51 -2.27
N VAL A 62 -8.37 9.24 -2.12
CA VAL A 62 -7.34 10.25 -1.90
C VAL A 62 -6.85 10.87 -3.21
N LEU A 63 -6.96 10.14 -4.33
CA LEU A 63 -6.66 10.61 -5.68
C LEU A 63 -7.94 10.75 -6.53
N PRO A 64 -8.84 11.71 -6.23
CA PRO A 64 -9.95 12.00 -7.13
C PRO A 64 -9.41 12.79 -8.34
N GLY A 65 -9.09 12.09 -9.42
CA GLY A 65 -8.78 12.71 -10.72
C GLY A 65 -7.40 12.37 -11.29
N ALA A 66 -7.24 11.16 -11.80
CA ALA A 66 -6.35 10.90 -12.93
C ALA A 66 -7.23 10.55 -14.14
#